data_AF-A0A1R1PDG7-F1
#
_entry.id   AF-A0A1R1PDG7-F1
#
_cell.length_a   1.000
_cell.length_b   1.000
_cell.length_c   1.000
_cell.angle_alpha   90.00
_cell.angle_beta   90.00
_cell.angle_gamma   90.00
#
_symmetry.space_group_name_H-M   'P 1'
#
loop_
_entity.id
_entity.type
_entity.pdbx_description
1 polymer ?
#
loop_
_entity_poly.entity_id
_entity_poly.type
_entity_poly.pdbx_seq_one_letter_code
_entity_poly.pdbx_strand_id
1 'polypeptide(L)'
;MQDQVAKCLKEFSNEDRDFRYMALVDLEKIIVQSETETNAKLVLDKHEEVGAELIKLLKDPLAEIQTEAINCRVAGAKEAQKIVERVLHELENKDKQMKYMHLLFMVIQEAKGIDNEEVLEAILKILQDEEQIEGWESAMLIIEQILVDGVKMNNMDLIGRVVEICRGKIKYDPNYIDDDMDEDEEYIEEDDEYAEEYVDEEDDGWRYRKAAAKVIKEVGKVYQKEYAREALCILKSRLNDREEVVKREILGGVSSIFLSIGETHGVQLPKEDVYEILTRIESERNKKGKSEELIKAELNCYLATIEVVKNSVGDFGKEVDAKILEKVVGENKEYFGNEIEVFKIIQGVYSACGKMDSINNEMAAVTLKELSEKMENGERSVIIEAIQTATVVLNKCEVQRNKEVIGELILDKAEKMRASGRNDPELAKKYMEMMLGLVENEKATGNCIGSGICVRKDEFVGC
;
A
#
# COMPACT_ATOMS: atom_id res chain seq x y z
N MET A 1 -8.82 22.44 -36.09
CA MET A 1 -7.66 21.93 -35.32
C MET A 1 -6.34 22.62 -35.69
N GLN A 2 -5.79 22.52 -36.90
CA GLN A 2 -4.48 23.15 -37.21
C GLN A 2 -4.42 24.67 -36.97
N ASP A 3 -5.46 25.41 -37.35
CA ASP A 3 -5.52 26.86 -37.09
C ASP A 3 -5.66 27.20 -35.60
N GLN A 4 -6.27 26.30 -34.81
CA GLN A 4 -6.40 26.46 -33.37
C GLN A 4 -5.07 26.21 -32.67
N VAL A 5 -4.32 25.19 -33.08
CA VAL A 5 -2.95 24.95 -32.60
C VAL A 5 -2.04 26.14 -32.93
N ALA A 6 -2.09 26.65 -34.17
CA ALA A 6 -1.31 27.82 -34.57
C ALA A 6 -1.69 29.10 -33.80
N LYS A 7 -2.94 29.21 -33.34
CA LYS A 7 -3.37 30.29 -32.46
C LYS A 7 -2.74 30.15 -31.06
N CYS A 8 -2.80 28.96 -30.45
CA CYS A 8 -2.18 28.71 -29.15
C CYS A 8 -0.68 29.01 -29.16
N LEU A 9 0.04 28.54 -30.19
CA LEU A 9 1.49 28.74 -30.29
C LEU A 9 1.91 30.21 -30.34
N LYS A 10 1.10 31.09 -30.95
CA LYS A 10 1.40 32.53 -30.97
C LYS A 10 1.29 33.16 -29.59
N GLU A 11 0.35 32.69 -28.79
CA GLU A 11 0.09 33.23 -27.45
C GLU A 11 1.14 32.76 -26.42
N PHE A 12 1.92 31.72 -26.70
CA PHE A 12 2.98 31.23 -25.80
C PHE A 12 4.10 32.26 -25.55
N SER A 13 4.30 33.21 -26.46
CA SER A 13 5.26 34.30 -26.28
C SER A 13 4.60 35.61 -25.81
N ASN A 14 3.32 35.59 -25.42
CA ASN A 14 2.61 36.78 -24.97
C ASN A 14 3.19 37.27 -23.64
N GLU A 15 3.33 38.59 -23.45
CA GLU A 15 3.83 39.17 -22.20
C GLU A 15 2.88 38.90 -21.02
N ASP A 16 1.59 38.82 -21.30
CA ASP A 16 0.55 38.57 -20.32
C ASP A 16 0.43 37.07 -19.99
N ARG A 17 0.53 36.77 -18.69
CA ARG A 17 0.50 35.41 -18.15
C ARG A 17 -0.81 34.68 -18.44
N ASP A 18 -1.94 35.37 -18.46
CA ASP A 18 -3.25 34.75 -18.59
C ASP A 18 -3.46 34.25 -20.02
N PHE A 19 -2.92 34.98 -21.00
CA PHE A 19 -2.93 34.53 -22.39
C PHE A 19 -2.06 33.30 -22.60
N ARG A 20 -0.86 33.26 -21.99
CA ARG A 20 0.01 32.07 -22.04
C ARG A 20 -0.67 30.86 -21.40
N TYR A 21 -1.25 31.03 -20.21
CA TYR A 21 -1.94 29.96 -19.49
C TYR A 21 -3.19 29.46 -20.23
N MET A 22 -4.06 30.36 -20.70
CA MET A 22 -5.25 29.98 -21.45
C MET A 22 -4.91 29.29 -22.77
N ALA A 23 -3.82 29.71 -23.44
CA ALA A 23 -3.35 29.05 -24.65
C ALA A 23 -2.88 27.62 -24.38
N LEU A 24 -2.29 27.36 -23.22
CA LEU A 24 -1.89 26.02 -22.78
C LEU A 24 -3.12 25.16 -22.48
N VAL A 25 -4.06 25.64 -21.66
CA VAL A 25 -5.32 24.92 -21.37
C VAL A 25 -6.10 24.62 -22.65
N ASP A 26 -6.14 25.56 -23.59
CA ASP A 26 -6.79 25.35 -24.88
C ASP A 26 -6.04 24.32 -25.73
N LEU A 27 -4.69 24.32 -25.69
CA LEU A 27 -3.88 23.32 -26.38
C LEU A 27 -4.10 21.91 -25.80
N GLU A 28 -4.13 21.76 -24.48
CA GLU A 28 -4.41 20.50 -23.80
C GLU A 28 -5.74 19.90 -24.27
N LYS A 29 -6.81 20.70 -24.26
CA LYS A 29 -8.13 20.27 -24.76
C LYS A 29 -8.07 19.82 -26.22
N ILE A 30 -7.31 20.52 -27.06
CA ILE A 30 -7.16 20.15 -28.48
C ILE A 30 -6.45 18.79 -28.60
N ILE A 31 -5.41 18.55 -27.80
CA ILE A 31 -4.65 17.30 -27.81
C ILE A 31 -5.55 16.13 -27.35
N VAL A 32 -6.24 16.27 -26.22
CA VAL A 32 -7.17 15.26 -25.70
C VAL A 32 -8.30 14.96 -26.69
N GLN A 33 -8.88 15.98 -27.33
CA GLN A 33 -9.91 15.78 -28.36
C GLN A 33 -9.37 15.01 -29.57
N SER A 34 -8.11 15.26 -29.96
CA SER A 34 -7.49 14.62 -31.13
C SER A 34 -7.22 13.12 -30.96
N GLU A 35 -7.08 12.64 -29.72
CA GLU A 35 -6.89 11.21 -29.42
C GLU A 35 -8.19 10.40 -29.57
N THR A 36 -9.35 11.04 -29.42
CA THR A 36 -10.67 10.40 -29.47
C THR A 36 -11.27 10.30 -30.88
N GLU A 37 -10.75 11.07 -31.84
CA GLU A 37 -11.19 11.04 -33.24
C GLU A 37 -10.25 10.20 -34.12
N THR A 38 -10.78 9.58 -35.18
CA THR A 38 -10.01 8.92 -36.26
C THR A 38 -9.03 9.84 -37.04
N ASN A 39 -8.79 11.06 -36.54
CA ASN A 39 -7.96 12.12 -37.12
C ASN A 39 -6.61 12.32 -36.40
N ALA A 40 -6.04 11.26 -35.79
CA ALA A 40 -4.69 11.27 -35.22
C ALA A 40 -3.60 11.84 -36.17
N LYS A 41 -3.85 11.84 -37.49
CA LYS A 41 -2.95 12.38 -38.51
C LYS A 41 -2.73 13.91 -38.47
N LEU A 42 -3.62 14.72 -37.88
CA LEU A 42 -3.56 16.18 -38.05
C LEU A 42 -2.73 16.93 -36.99
N VAL A 43 -2.63 16.40 -35.76
CA VAL A 43 -1.74 16.91 -34.69
C VAL A 43 -0.30 16.40 -34.88
N LEU A 44 -0.15 15.25 -35.55
CA LEU A 44 1.14 14.66 -35.92
C LEU A 44 2.00 15.52 -36.87
N ASP A 45 1.40 16.34 -37.75
CA ASP A 45 2.16 17.14 -38.73
C ASP A 45 2.87 18.36 -38.14
N LYS A 46 2.45 18.84 -36.95
CA LYS A 46 3.04 20.00 -36.24
C LYS A 46 3.70 19.62 -34.90
N HIS A 47 3.87 18.33 -34.64
CA HIS A 47 4.28 17.82 -33.35
C HIS A 47 5.65 18.36 -32.88
N GLU A 48 6.59 18.51 -33.82
CA GLU A 48 7.92 19.05 -33.54
C GLU A 48 7.89 20.57 -33.24
N GLU A 49 7.02 21.33 -33.92
CA GLU A 49 6.84 22.78 -33.71
C GLU A 49 6.19 23.05 -32.35
N VAL A 50 5.10 22.31 -32.05
CA VAL A 50 4.41 22.39 -30.76
C VAL A 50 5.34 21.98 -29.62
N GLY A 51 6.10 20.89 -29.82
CA GLY A 51 7.13 20.46 -28.89
C GLY A 51 8.16 21.55 -28.61
N ALA A 52 8.74 22.15 -29.66
CA ALA A 52 9.76 23.19 -29.52
C ALA A 52 9.28 24.42 -28.73
N GLU A 53 8.04 24.87 -28.92
CA GLU A 53 7.51 26.02 -28.16
C GLU A 53 7.19 25.66 -26.71
N LEU A 54 6.63 24.47 -26.45
CA LEU A 54 6.39 24.01 -25.08
C LEU A 54 7.71 23.81 -24.30
N ILE A 55 8.81 23.43 -24.96
CA ILE A 55 10.16 23.46 -24.35
C ILE A 55 10.53 24.87 -23.88
N LYS A 56 10.25 25.90 -24.70
CA LYS A 56 10.61 27.28 -24.32
C LYS A 56 9.81 27.73 -23.11
N LEU A 57 8.55 27.33 -23.01
CA LEU A 57 7.69 27.61 -21.86
C LEU A 57 8.17 26.97 -20.56
N LEU A 58 8.98 25.89 -20.60
CA LEU A 58 9.66 25.38 -19.40
C LEU A 58 10.68 26.37 -18.82
N LYS A 59 11.00 27.45 -19.53
CA LYS A 59 11.83 28.57 -19.04
C LYS A 59 11.01 29.79 -18.61
N ASP A 60 9.68 29.70 -18.62
CA ASP A 60 8.81 30.80 -18.18
C ASP A 60 9.09 31.15 -16.71
N PRO A 61 9.09 32.42 -16.30
CA PRO A 61 9.27 32.79 -14.89
C PRO A 61 8.20 32.19 -13.96
N LEU A 62 6.99 31.89 -14.45
CA LEU A 62 5.87 31.43 -13.63
C LEU A 62 5.75 29.90 -13.60
N ALA A 63 5.77 29.30 -12.41
CA ALA A 63 5.67 27.84 -12.23
C ALA A 63 4.39 27.24 -12.84
N GLU A 64 3.24 27.90 -12.69
CA GLU A 64 1.94 27.44 -13.21
C GLU A 64 1.93 27.27 -14.74
N ILE A 65 2.62 28.16 -15.47
CA ILE A 65 2.73 28.08 -16.94
C ILE A 65 3.64 26.92 -17.34
N GLN A 66 4.69 26.66 -16.56
CA GLN A 66 5.55 25.51 -16.81
C GLN A 66 4.81 24.20 -16.57
N THR A 67 4.10 24.10 -15.44
CA THR A 67 3.25 22.95 -15.08
C THR A 67 2.26 22.64 -16.20
N GLU A 68 1.53 23.64 -16.67
CA GLU A 68 0.53 23.45 -17.73
C GLU A 68 1.17 23.11 -19.10
N ALA A 69 2.37 23.63 -19.38
CA ALA A 69 3.14 23.28 -20.57
C ALA A 69 3.59 21.80 -20.58
N ILE A 70 3.84 21.21 -19.41
CA ILE A 70 4.10 19.77 -19.26
C ILE A 70 2.85 18.98 -19.62
N ASN A 71 1.72 19.30 -19.00
CA ASN A 71 0.45 18.58 -19.16
C ASN A 71 0.10 18.47 -20.65
N CYS A 72 0.23 19.59 -21.38
CA CYS A 72 0.05 19.62 -22.83
C CYS A 72 0.99 18.69 -23.60
N ARG A 73 2.27 18.57 -23.21
CA ARG A 73 3.24 17.73 -23.93
C ARG A 73 3.08 16.26 -23.66
N VAL A 74 2.71 15.91 -22.43
CA VAL A 74 2.59 14.51 -22.05
C VAL A 74 1.40 13.85 -22.75
N ALA A 75 0.31 14.60 -22.95
CA ALA A 75 -0.83 14.17 -23.75
C ALA A 75 -0.50 13.88 -25.25
N GLY A 76 0.72 14.16 -25.74
CA GLY A 76 1.14 13.97 -27.15
C GLY A 76 2.29 12.98 -27.37
N ALA A 77 2.52 12.00 -26.50
CA ALA A 77 3.77 11.23 -26.42
C ALA A 77 4.37 10.66 -27.75
N LYS A 78 5.24 11.45 -28.37
CA LYS A 78 6.37 11.03 -29.26
C LYS A 78 7.71 11.69 -28.91
N GLU A 79 7.71 12.75 -28.09
CA GLU A 79 8.91 13.52 -27.75
C GLU A 79 9.23 13.59 -26.24
N ALA A 80 8.54 12.82 -25.38
CA ALA A 80 8.71 12.86 -23.94
C ALA A 80 10.18 12.72 -23.50
N GLN A 81 10.93 11.85 -24.16
CA GLN A 81 12.36 11.66 -23.93
C GLN A 81 13.19 12.95 -24.11
N LYS A 82 12.91 13.76 -25.15
CA LYS A 82 13.61 15.04 -25.37
C LYS A 82 13.33 16.06 -24.26
N ILE A 83 12.18 15.95 -23.61
CA ILE A 83 11.81 16.80 -22.46
C ILE A 83 12.66 16.39 -21.27
N VAL A 84 12.67 15.09 -20.99
CA VAL A 84 13.47 14.49 -19.92
C VAL A 84 14.93 14.90 -20.07
N GLU A 85 15.55 14.67 -21.24
CA GLU A 85 16.93 15.07 -21.53
C GLU A 85 17.21 16.55 -21.20
N ARG A 86 16.27 17.45 -21.55
CA ARG A 86 16.42 18.88 -21.28
C ARG A 86 16.21 19.24 -19.81
N VAL A 87 15.28 18.59 -19.13
CA VAL A 87 15.07 18.77 -17.69
C VAL A 87 16.28 18.26 -16.91
N LEU A 88 16.83 17.10 -17.28
CA LEU A 88 18.07 16.55 -16.71
C LEU A 88 19.25 17.51 -16.88
N HIS A 89 19.39 18.16 -18.04
CA HIS A 89 20.42 19.20 -18.23
C HIS A 89 20.21 20.42 -17.31
N GLU A 90 18.98 20.88 -17.09
CA GLU A 90 18.72 22.02 -16.21
C GLU A 90 18.89 21.66 -14.71
N LEU A 91 18.76 20.38 -14.34
CA LEU A 91 19.03 19.86 -12.99
C LEU A 91 20.52 19.91 -12.59
N GLU A 92 21.44 20.04 -13.55
CA GLU A 92 22.86 20.27 -13.24
C GLU A 92 23.10 21.60 -12.52
N ASN A 93 22.17 22.54 -12.62
CA ASN A 93 22.21 23.80 -11.89
C ASN A 93 21.51 23.67 -10.53
N LYS A 94 22.31 23.74 -9.45
CA LYS A 94 21.84 23.64 -8.05
C LYS A 94 20.67 24.57 -7.73
N ASP A 95 20.75 25.84 -8.13
CA ASP A 95 19.70 26.85 -7.86
C ASP A 95 18.33 26.53 -8.48
N LYS A 96 18.29 25.55 -9.39
CA LYS A 96 17.10 25.16 -10.15
C LYS A 96 16.60 23.77 -9.76
N GLN A 97 17.31 23.02 -8.92
CA GLN A 97 17.04 21.61 -8.69
C GLN A 97 15.64 21.34 -8.17
N MET A 98 15.18 22.05 -7.12
CA MET A 98 13.82 21.86 -6.56
C MET A 98 12.73 21.92 -7.64
N LYS A 99 12.78 22.97 -8.46
CA LYS A 99 11.78 23.26 -9.48
C LYS A 99 11.82 22.23 -10.62
N TYR A 100 13.01 21.91 -11.12
CA TYR A 100 13.16 20.96 -12.22
C TYR A 100 12.97 19.51 -11.78
N MET A 101 13.19 19.18 -10.50
CA MET A 101 12.91 17.86 -9.94
C MET A 101 11.40 17.63 -9.86
N HIS A 102 10.64 18.63 -9.41
CA HIS A 102 9.17 18.56 -9.40
C HIS A 102 8.60 18.43 -10.83
N LEU A 103 9.13 19.22 -11.76
CA LEU A 103 8.82 19.13 -13.20
C LEU A 103 9.13 17.73 -13.76
N LEU A 104 10.29 17.16 -13.43
CA LEU A 104 10.67 15.81 -13.85
C LEU A 104 9.68 14.75 -13.31
N PHE A 105 9.28 14.86 -12.04
CA PHE A 105 8.27 13.98 -11.45
C PHE A 105 6.96 13.99 -12.26
N MET A 106 6.44 15.18 -12.55
CA MET A 106 5.22 15.30 -13.35
C MET A 106 5.33 14.66 -14.74
N VAL A 107 6.48 14.82 -15.41
CA VAL A 107 6.73 14.20 -16.73
C VAL A 107 6.73 12.67 -16.60
N ILE A 108 7.42 12.12 -15.61
CA ILE A 108 7.56 10.67 -15.41
C ILE A 108 6.22 10.01 -15.08
N GLN A 109 5.35 10.66 -14.31
CA GLN A 109 4.03 10.10 -13.96
C GLN A 109 3.12 9.86 -15.17
N GLU A 110 3.23 10.70 -16.18
CA GLU A 110 2.23 10.78 -17.25
C GLU A 110 2.76 10.21 -18.58
N ALA A 111 4.08 10.26 -18.82
CA ALA A 111 4.66 9.95 -20.13
C ALA A 111 5.14 8.50 -20.26
N LYS A 112 5.03 7.96 -21.48
CA LYS A 112 5.49 6.60 -21.84
C LYS A 112 6.73 6.64 -22.71
N GLY A 113 7.52 5.57 -22.65
CA GLY A 113 8.72 5.39 -23.49
C GLY A 113 9.90 6.27 -23.09
N ILE A 114 9.98 6.63 -21.81
CA ILE A 114 11.12 7.32 -21.21
C ILE A 114 12.23 6.30 -20.91
N ASP A 115 13.47 6.72 -21.10
CA ASP A 115 14.64 6.00 -20.59
C ASP A 115 14.75 6.19 -19.07
N ASN A 116 14.13 5.29 -18.32
CA ASN A 116 14.12 5.36 -16.86
C ASN A 116 15.51 5.10 -16.24
N GLU A 117 16.45 4.44 -16.95
CA GLU A 117 17.81 4.23 -16.44
C GLU A 117 18.60 5.54 -16.46
N GLU A 118 18.50 6.31 -17.54
CA GLU A 118 19.11 7.64 -17.65
C GLU A 118 18.59 8.58 -16.54
N VAL A 119 17.27 8.60 -16.34
CA VAL A 119 16.64 9.41 -15.28
C VAL A 119 17.14 8.99 -13.90
N LEU A 120 17.16 7.68 -13.63
CA LEU A 120 17.58 7.17 -12.33
C LEU A 120 19.06 7.46 -12.06
N GLU A 121 19.93 7.32 -13.06
CA GLU A 121 21.36 7.63 -12.94
C GLU A 121 21.61 9.11 -12.62
N ALA A 122 20.90 10.01 -13.32
CA ALA A 122 21.00 11.45 -13.08
C ALA A 122 20.53 11.84 -11.68
N ILE A 123 19.39 11.29 -11.23
CA ILE A 123 18.87 11.54 -9.88
C ILE A 123 19.86 11.01 -8.84
N LEU A 124 20.34 9.78 -8.97
CA LEU A 124 21.29 9.20 -8.00
C LEU A 124 22.59 10.00 -7.88
N LYS A 125 23.05 10.63 -8.96
CA LYS A 125 24.20 11.54 -8.92
C LYS A 125 23.91 12.76 -8.06
N ILE A 126 22.77 13.42 -8.26
CA ILE A 126 22.32 14.56 -7.45
C ILE A 126 22.18 14.13 -5.98
N LEU A 127 21.61 12.95 -5.74
CA LEU A 127 21.39 12.44 -4.39
C LEU A 127 22.67 12.11 -3.60
N GLN A 128 23.79 11.88 -4.28
CA GLN A 128 25.08 11.54 -3.66
C GLN A 128 25.89 12.77 -3.24
N ASP A 129 25.70 13.90 -3.92
CA ASP A 129 26.57 15.07 -3.79
C ASP A 129 26.16 16.02 -2.64
N GLU A 130 25.06 15.76 -1.92
CA GLU A 130 24.44 16.73 -1.02
C GLU A 130 23.86 16.10 0.28
N GLU A 131 24.21 16.69 1.42
CA GLU A 131 23.71 16.28 2.75
C GLU A 131 22.22 16.60 2.94
N GLN A 132 21.79 17.76 2.43
CA GLN A 132 20.39 18.20 2.28
C GLN A 132 20.16 18.60 0.83
N ILE A 133 19.16 18.00 0.19
CA ILE A 133 18.85 18.22 -1.23
C ILE A 133 17.54 18.98 -1.35
N GLU A 134 17.61 20.13 -1.99
CA GLU A 134 16.42 20.84 -2.45
C GLU A 134 15.66 19.98 -3.47
N GLY A 135 14.46 19.53 -3.10
CA GLY A 135 13.66 18.64 -3.93
C GLY A 135 13.87 17.13 -3.66
N TRP A 136 14.48 16.76 -2.53
CA TRP A 136 14.61 15.36 -2.09
C TRP A 136 13.31 14.56 -2.20
N GLU A 137 12.20 15.11 -1.72
CA GLU A 137 10.90 14.44 -1.77
C GLU A 137 10.47 14.15 -3.22
N SER A 138 10.68 15.12 -4.13
CA SER A 138 10.40 14.92 -5.56
C SER A 138 11.31 13.86 -6.17
N ALA A 139 12.59 13.84 -5.80
CA ALA A 139 13.52 12.80 -6.24
C ALA A 139 13.07 11.39 -5.79
N MET A 140 12.66 11.24 -4.52
CA MET A 140 12.14 9.98 -4.01
C MET A 140 10.84 9.56 -4.73
N LEU A 141 9.95 10.51 -5.01
CA LEU A 141 8.71 10.26 -5.74
C LEU A 141 8.98 9.81 -7.19
N ILE A 142 9.99 10.37 -7.86
CA ILE A 142 10.41 9.89 -9.20
C ILE A 142 10.90 8.45 -9.12
N ILE A 143 11.78 8.14 -8.16
CA ILE A 143 12.30 6.77 -7.99
C ILE A 143 11.16 5.81 -7.68
N GLU A 144 10.23 6.19 -6.78
CA GLU A 144 9.04 5.40 -6.48
C GLU A 144 8.21 5.15 -7.75
N GLN A 145 7.92 6.19 -8.54
CA GLN A 145 7.12 6.07 -9.77
C GLN A 145 7.78 5.13 -10.80
N ILE A 146 9.08 5.29 -11.03
CA ILE A 146 9.85 4.44 -11.93
C ILE A 146 9.75 2.96 -11.54
N LEU A 147 9.78 2.67 -10.22
CA LEU A 147 9.64 1.30 -9.70
C LEU A 147 8.18 0.80 -9.83
N VAL A 148 7.19 1.66 -9.54
CA VAL A 148 5.76 1.33 -9.66
C VAL A 148 5.37 0.95 -11.09
N ASP A 149 5.95 1.61 -12.09
CA ASP A 149 5.75 1.27 -13.51
C ASP A 149 6.24 -0.14 -13.86
N GLY A 150 6.97 -0.80 -12.94
CA GLY A 150 7.40 -2.19 -13.05
C GLY A 150 8.52 -2.38 -14.08
N VAL A 151 9.19 -1.30 -14.48
CA VAL A 151 10.29 -1.35 -15.43
C VAL A 151 11.50 -1.96 -14.73
N LYS A 152 11.85 -3.18 -15.15
CA LYS A 152 13.08 -3.82 -14.71
C LYS A 152 14.27 -3.14 -15.36
N MET A 153 15.17 -2.65 -14.53
CA MET A 153 16.45 -2.08 -14.96
C MET A 153 17.37 -3.20 -15.44
N ASN A 154 18.16 -2.92 -16.47
CA ASN A 154 19.29 -3.73 -16.90
C ASN A 154 20.47 -3.55 -15.93
N ASN A 155 20.69 -2.32 -15.47
CA ASN A 155 21.78 -1.99 -14.55
C ASN A 155 21.35 -2.14 -13.09
N MET A 156 21.61 -3.32 -12.52
CA MET A 156 21.30 -3.63 -11.12
C MET A 156 22.09 -2.81 -10.10
N ASP A 157 23.24 -2.23 -10.48
CA ASP A 157 24.04 -1.39 -9.59
C ASP A 157 23.30 -0.09 -9.22
N LEU A 158 22.45 0.42 -10.11
CA LEU A 158 21.59 1.57 -9.82
C LEU A 158 20.62 1.25 -8.68
N ILE A 159 20.02 0.05 -8.68
CA ILE A 159 19.12 -0.39 -7.61
C ILE A 159 19.88 -0.55 -6.28
N GLY A 160 21.10 -1.07 -6.32
CA GLY A 160 21.96 -1.16 -5.14
C GLY A 160 22.20 0.21 -4.49
N ARG A 161 22.52 1.23 -5.31
CA ARG A 161 22.68 2.62 -4.86
C ARG A 161 21.40 3.21 -4.27
N VAL A 162 20.23 2.97 -4.89
CA VAL A 162 18.93 3.38 -4.34
C VAL A 162 18.74 2.80 -2.93
N VAL A 163 18.96 1.51 -2.76
CA VAL A 163 18.79 0.83 -1.46
C VAL A 163 19.77 1.40 -0.42
N GLU A 164 21.02 1.67 -0.78
CA GLU A 164 22.02 2.26 0.12
C GLU A 164 21.59 3.65 0.60
N ILE A 165 21.19 4.52 -0.32
CA ILE A 165 20.71 5.87 -0.01
C ILE A 165 19.49 5.82 0.92
N CYS A 166 18.48 5.02 0.58
CA CYS A 166 17.28 4.89 1.41
C CYS A 166 17.59 4.27 2.78
N ARG A 167 18.56 3.34 2.88
CA ARG A 167 19.00 2.74 4.16
C ARG A 167 19.63 3.77 5.10
N GLY A 168 20.32 4.77 4.57
CA GLY A 168 20.81 5.90 5.35
C GLY A 168 19.66 6.79 5.80
N LYS A 169 18.83 7.24 4.85
CA LYS A 169 17.80 8.26 5.11
C LYS A 169 16.61 7.75 5.93
N ILE A 170 16.31 6.46 5.93
CA ILE A 170 15.28 5.89 6.81
C ILE A 170 15.66 5.97 8.31
N LYS A 171 16.94 6.23 8.63
CA LYS A 171 17.42 6.43 10.00
C LYS A 171 17.63 7.91 10.35
N TYR A 172 17.37 8.81 9.41
CA TYR A 172 17.66 10.23 9.57
C TYR A 172 16.80 10.84 10.68
N ASP A 173 17.46 11.41 11.67
CA ASP A 173 16.85 12.12 12.78
C ASP A 173 17.63 13.43 13.02
N PRO A 174 17.11 14.59 12.55
CA PRO A 174 17.72 15.89 12.78
C PRO A 174 17.90 16.24 14.26
N ASN A 175 17.07 15.65 15.14
CA ASN A 175 17.02 15.94 16.57
C ASN A 175 17.87 14.97 17.40
N TYR A 176 18.68 14.13 16.76
CA TYR A 176 19.62 13.26 17.46
C TYR A 176 20.80 14.09 17.97
N ILE A 177 20.74 14.46 19.24
CA ILE A 177 21.89 15.01 19.97
C ILE A 177 22.79 13.82 20.30
N ASP A 178 24.03 13.86 19.82
CA ASP A 178 25.04 12.86 20.17
C ASP A 178 25.51 13.14 21.59
N ASP A 179 24.89 12.48 22.57
CA ASP A 179 25.20 12.61 24.02
C ASP A 179 26.67 12.26 24.36
N ASP A 180 27.44 11.72 23.40
CA ASP A 180 28.86 11.35 23.53
C ASP A 180 29.84 12.41 22.96
N MET A 181 29.36 13.56 22.49
CA MET A 181 30.24 14.69 22.16
C MET A 181 30.60 15.43 23.45
N ASP A 182 31.77 15.08 23.99
CA ASP A 182 32.47 15.62 25.17
C ASP A 182 31.92 16.96 25.72
N GLU A 183 31.51 16.95 26.99
CA GLU A 183 31.15 18.09 27.86
C GLU A 183 32.31 19.11 28.07
N ASP A 184 33.01 19.52 27.01
CA ASP A 184 34.09 20.52 27.04
C ASP A 184 33.69 21.81 26.29
N GLU A 185 32.39 22.16 26.27
CA GLU A 185 31.95 23.50 25.89
C GLU A 185 32.05 24.46 27.09
N GLU A 186 33.16 25.22 27.05
CA GLU A 186 33.51 26.43 27.76
C GLU A 186 32.28 27.22 28.29
N TYR A 187 32.18 27.39 29.62
CA TYR A 187 31.18 28.26 30.26
C TYR A 187 31.27 29.69 29.68
N ILE A 188 30.43 30.00 28.70
CA ILE A 188 30.19 31.38 28.28
C ILE A 188 29.41 32.04 29.42
N GLU A 189 30.04 32.98 30.13
CA GLU A 189 29.35 33.86 31.06
C GLU A 189 28.23 34.61 30.32
N GLU A 190 26.99 34.43 30.79
CA GLU A 190 25.77 35.06 30.28
C GLU A 190 25.92 36.59 30.27
N ASP A 191 26.14 37.18 29.09
CA ASP A 191 25.86 38.59 28.83
C ASP A 191 24.58 38.69 27.97
N ASP A 192 23.59 39.32 28.58
CA ASP A 192 22.16 39.20 28.34
C ASP A 192 21.67 40.16 27.24
N GLU A 193 21.99 39.90 25.95
CA GLU A 193 21.40 40.67 24.84
C GLU A 193 21.13 39.92 23.51
N TYR A 194 21.36 38.61 23.42
CA TYR A 194 20.96 37.81 22.25
C TYR A 194 20.48 36.42 22.68
N ALA A 195 19.36 36.36 23.40
CA ALA A 195 18.50 35.19 23.30
C ALA A 195 17.94 35.18 21.88
N GLU A 196 18.72 34.65 20.92
CA GLU A 196 18.18 34.22 19.65
C GLU A 196 17.05 33.25 19.99
N GLU A 197 15.82 33.72 19.81
CA GLU A 197 14.61 32.94 19.91
C GLU A 197 14.84 31.71 19.05
N TYR A 198 15.06 30.54 19.68
CA TYR A 198 15.25 29.28 18.98
C TYR A 198 14.09 29.13 17.99
N VAL A 199 14.37 29.40 16.72
CA VAL A 199 13.40 29.23 15.66
C VAL A 199 13.22 27.73 15.56
N ASP A 200 12.06 27.25 15.98
CA ASP A 200 11.62 25.86 15.85
C ASP A 200 11.66 25.51 14.35
N GLU A 201 12.82 25.06 13.86
CA GLU A 201 12.95 24.51 12.52
C GLU A 201 12.06 23.28 12.47
N GLU A 202 10.96 23.41 11.73
CA GLU A 202 9.90 22.43 11.57
C GLU A 202 10.53 21.03 11.38
N ASP A 203 10.39 20.12 12.37
CA ASP A 203 10.94 18.75 12.34
C ASP A 203 10.34 17.97 11.16
N ASP A 204 10.97 18.09 10.00
CA ASP A 204 10.58 17.43 8.76
C ASP A 204 11.36 16.13 8.51
N GLY A 205 12.14 15.66 9.50
CA GLY A 205 12.92 14.42 9.41
C GLY A 205 12.05 13.20 9.07
N TRP A 206 10.80 13.21 9.53
CA TRP A 206 9.83 12.15 9.24
C TRP A 206 9.46 12.06 7.75
N ARG A 207 9.50 13.17 6.99
CA ARG A 207 9.22 13.17 5.54
C ARG A 207 10.28 12.35 4.80
N TYR A 208 11.55 12.55 5.16
CA TYR A 208 12.68 11.78 4.62
C TYR A 208 12.54 10.29 4.93
N ARG A 209 12.25 9.95 6.19
CA ARG A 209 12.08 8.54 6.61
C ARG A 209 10.91 7.87 5.91
N LYS A 210 9.77 8.55 5.79
CA LYS A 210 8.58 8.07 5.08
C LYS A 210 8.85 7.84 3.59
N ALA A 211 9.47 8.80 2.91
CA ALA A 211 9.79 8.68 1.49
C ALA A 211 10.77 7.51 1.23
N ALA A 212 11.79 7.35 2.07
CA ALA A 212 12.71 6.22 1.98
C ALA A 212 11.99 4.86 2.17
N ALA A 213 11.06 4.77 3.13
CA ALA A 213 10.28 3.55 3.35
C ALA A 213 9.44 3.15 2.12
N LYS A 214 8.84 4.14 1.42
CA LYS A 214 8.08 3.92 0.17
C LYS A 214 8.93 3.34 -0.94
N VAL A 215 10.12 3.92 -1.16
CA VAL A 215 11.04 3.43 -2.19
C VAL A 215 11.52 2.02 -1.86
N ILE A 216 11.90 1.74 -0.61
CA ILE A 216 12.32 0.39 -0.17
C ILE A 216 11.21 -0.65 -0.37
N LYS A 217 9.95 -0.28 -0.08
CA LYS A 217 8.78 -1.11 -0.38
C LYS A 217 8.72 -1.49 -1.85
N GLU A 218 8.82 -0.51 -2.75
CA GLU A 218 8.71 -0.77 -4.20
C GLU A 218 9.91 -1.55 -4.74
N VAL A 219 11.14 -1.30 -4.26
CA VAL A 219 12.30 -2.13 -4.60
C VAL A 219 12.07 -3.59 -4.21
N GLY A 220 11.56 -3.84 -2.99
CA GLY A 220 11.26 -5.19 -2.51
C GLY A 220 10.17 -5.91 -3.33
N LYS A 221 9.23 -5.17 -3.91
CA LYS A 221 8.16 -5.72 -4.77
C LYS A 221 8.61 -6.00 -6.20
N VAL A 222 9.43 -5.13 -6.78
CA VAL A 222 9.88 -5.27 -8.18
C VAL A 222 11.02 -6.28 -8.32
N TYR A 223 11.97 -6.24 -7.39
CA TYR A 223 13.19 -7.04 -7.37
C TYR A 223 13.17 -8.06 -6.23
N GLN A 224 12.11 -8.85 -6.16
CA GLN A 224 11.82 -9.68 -4.98
C GLN A 224 12.93 -10.69 -4.67
N LYS A 225 13.51 -11.32 -5.70
CA LYS A 225 14.54 -12.36 -5.52
C LYS A 225 15.81 -11.79 -4.92
N GLU A 226 16.15 -10.57 -5.33
CA GLU A 226 17.38 -9.89 -4.98
C GLU A 226 17.24 -9.10 -3.67
N TYR A 227 16.11 -8.41 -3.48
CA TYR A 227 15.98 -7.38 -2.44
C TYR A 227 14.81 -7.57 -1.47
N ALA A 228 13.86 -8.50 -1.65
CA ALA A 228 12.70 -8.59 -0.74
C ALA A 228 13.12 -8.82 0.72
N ARG A 229 14.05 -9.75 0.95
CA ARG A 229 14.56 -10.06 2.29
C ARG A 229 15.27 -8.86 2.93
N GLU A 230 16.10 -8.16 2.15
CA GLU A 230 16.84 -7.00 2.63
C GLU A 230 15.90 -5.82 2.91
N ALA A 231 14.96 -5.54 2.01
CA ALA A 231 13.94 -4.51 2.17
C ALA A 231 13.11 -4.75 3.45
N LEU A 232 12.65 -5.98 3.68
CA LEU A 232 11.93 -6.36 4.90
C LEU A 232 12.79 -6.17 6.15
N CYS A 233 14.08 -6.49 6.10
CA CYS A 233 15.00 -6.26 7.22
C CYS A 233 15.16 -4.77 7.53
N ILE A 234 15.32 -3.93 6.51
CA ILE A 234 15.40 -2.47 6.64
C ILE A 234 14.13 -1.92 7.29
N LEU A 235 12.95 -2.27 6.75
CA LEU A 235 11.65 -1.82 7.26
C LEU A 235 11.42 -2.28 8.71
N LYS A 236 11.65 -3.56 9.00
CA LYS A 236 11.56 -4.13 10.36
C LYS A 236 12.39 -3.34 11.38
N SER A 237 13.60 -2.92 10.99
CA SER A 237 14.51 -2.20 11.87
C SER A 237 14.02 -0.82 12.32
N ARG A 238 12.96 -0.29 11.67
CA ARG A 238 12.40 1.05 11.90
C ARG A 238 10.94 1.02 12.38
N LEU A 239 10.37 -0.15 12.70
CA LEU A 239 9.00 -0.26 13.25
C LEU A 239 8.78 0.53 14.56
N ASN A 240 9.86 0.90 15.25
CA ASN A 240 9.86 1.69 16.47
C ASN A 240 9.98 3.21 16.27
N ASP A 241 9.70 3.74 15.07
CA ASP A 241 9.77 5.19 14.79
C ASP A 241 8.96 6.01 15.81
N ARG A 242 9.29 7.29 16.01
CA ARG A 242 8.45 8.16 16.87
C ARG A 242 7.14 8.51 16.18
N GLU A 243 7.18 8.71 14.85
CA GLU A 243 6.05 9.20 14.08
C GLU A 243 5.13 8.08 13.61
N GLU A 244 3.85 8.19 13.97
CA GLU A 244 2.83 7.22 13.56
C GLU A 244 2.63 7.18 12.03
N VAL A 245 2.77 8.32 11.35
CA VAL A 245 2.71 8.38 9.89
C VAL A 245 3.81 7.57 9.21
N VAL A 246 5.01 7.51 9.81
CA VAL A 246 6.14 6.72 9.30
C VAL A 246 5.91 5.24 9.61
N LYS A 247 5.45 4.90 10.82
CA LYS A 247 5.09 3.51 11.18
C LYS A 247 4.07 2.90 10.24
N ARG A 248 3.00 3.66 9.91
CA ARG A 248 1.97 3.20 8.97
C ARG A 248 2.55 2.89 7.59
N GLU A 249 3.46 3.74 7.10
CA GLU A 249 4.13 3.50 5.82
C GLU A 249 5.03 2.26 5.87
N ILE A 250 5.78 2.07 6.97
CA ILE A 250 6.64 0.89 7.15
C ILE A 250 5.81 -0.39 7.18
N LEU A 251 4.73 -0.41 7.97
CA LEU A 251 3.80 -1.54 8.05
C LEU A 251 3.13 -1.81 6.69
N GLY A 252 2.64 -0.75 6.02
CA GLY A 252 2.11 -0.83 4.67
C GLY A 252 3.13 -1.43 3.68
N GLY A 253 4.40 -1.07 3.82
CA GLY A 253 5.51 -1.62 3.05
C GLY A 253 5.75 -3.11 3.29
N VAL A 254 5.80 -3.54 4.56
CA VAL A 254 5.91 -4.97 4.94
C VAL A 254 4.74 -5.76 4.35
N SER A 255 3.51 -5.29 4.55
CA SER A 255 2.31 -5.92 4.01
C SER A 255 2.35 -6.04 2.49
N SER A 256 2.72 -4.97 1.78
CA SER A 256 2.77 -4.95 0.31
C SER A 256 3.81 -5.92 -0.25
N ILE A 257 5.00 -6.02 0.37
CA ILE A 257 6.03 -6.97 -0.03
C ILE A 257 5.55 -8.41 0.19
N PHE A 258 4.96 -8.71 1.35
CA PHE A 258 4.40 -10.03 1.65
C PHE A 258 3.33 -10.45 0.63
N LEU A 259 2.39 -9.57 0.28
CA LEU A 259 1.39 -9.83 -0.76
C LEU A 259 2.03 -10.11 -2.11
N SER A 260 3.01 -9.29 -2.50
CA SER A 260 3.70 -9.41 -3.79
C SER A 260 4.47 -10.75 -3.92
N ILE A 261 5.08 -11.23 -2.83
CA ILE A 261 5.70 -12.56 -2.77
C ILE A 261 4.65 -13.67 -2.87
N GLY A 262 3.48 -13.47 -2.28
CA GLY A 262 2.33 -14.37 -2.40
C GLY A 262 1.84 -14.57 -3.83
N GLU A 263 1.79 -13.51 -4.62
CA GLU A 263 1.35 -13.56 -6.02
C GLU A 263 2.37 -14.29 -6.92
N THR A 264 3.64 -14.25 -6.55
CA THR A 264 4.77 -14.75 -7.34
C THR A 264 5.29 -16.06 -6.75
N HIS A 265 4.93 -17.18 -7.38
CA HIS A 265 5.23 -18.55 -6.90
C HIS A 265 6.73 -18.92 -6.89
N GLY A 266 7.65 -17.95 -7.02
CA GLY A 266 9.09 -18.16 -7.22
C GLY A 266 10.00 -17.62 -6.12
N VAL A 267 9.47 -16.97 -5.08
CA VAL A 267 10.26 -16.44 -3.95
C VAL A 267 9.76 -17.06 -2.65
N GLN A 268 10.67 -17.66 -1.88
CA GLN A 268 10.39 -18.18 -0.54
C GLN A 268 11.19 -17.39 0.49
N LEU A 269 10.51 -16.82 1.47
CA LEU A 269 11.15 -16.20 2.62
C LEU A 269 11.49 -17.27 3.68
N PRO A 270 12.64 -17.15 4.36
CA PRO A 270 12.94 -17.96 5.54
C PRO A 270 11.89 -17.76 6.63
N LYS A 271 11.55 -18.84 7.33
CA LYS A 271 10.52 -18.80 8.37
C LYS A 271 10.89 -17.88 9.53
N GLU A 272 12.16 -17.90 9.89
CA GLU A 272 12.71 -17.14 11.00
C GLU A 272 12.53 -15.63 10.75
N ASP A 273 12.74 -15.18 9.52
CA ASP A 273 12.61 -13.77 9.15
C ASP A 273 11.15 -13.30 9.28
N VAL A 274 10.20 -14.11 8.81
CA VAL A 274 8.75 -13.80 8.92
C VAL A 274 8.34 -13.73 10.39
N TYR A 275 8.75 -14.69 11.22
CA TYR A 275 8.46 -14.65 12.65
C TYR A 275 9.08 -13.47 13.36
N GLU A 276 10.32 -13.11 13.03
CA GLU A 276 10.99 -11.97 13.65
C GLU A 276 10.26 -10.66 13.32
N ILE A 277 9.77 -10.51 12.09
CA ILE A 277 8.95 -9.36 11.68
C ILE A 277 7.65 -9.32 12.47
N LEU A 278 6.91 -10.43 12.54
CA LEU A 278 5.66 -10.49 13.32
C LEU A 278 5.90 -10.18 14.80
N THR A 279 6.92 -10.79 15.41
CA THR A 279 7.30 -10.54 16.81
C THR A 279 7.66 -9.07 17.04
N ARG A 280 8.31 -8.42 16.06
CA ARG A 280 8.64 -7.00 16.15
C ARG A 280 7.39 -6.13 16.09
N ILE A 281 6.45 -6.41 15.19
CA ILE A 281 5.16 -5.73 15.11
C ILE A 281 4.40 -5.87 16.44
N GLU A 282 4.40 -7.07 17.03
CA GLU A 282 3.81 -7.33 18.34
C GLU A 282 4.44 -6.50 19.46
N SER A 283 5.78 -6.40 19.48
CA SER A 283 6.49 -5.63 20.52
C SER A 283 6.10 -4.15 20.52
N GLU A 284 5.78 -3.60 19.34
CA GLU A 284 5.32 -2.22 19.18
C GLU A 284 3.82 -2.07 19.44
N ARG A 285 3.05 -3.17 19.47
CA ARG A 285 1.59 -3.19 19.71
C ARG A 285 1.19 -2.74 21.12
N ASN A 286 1.98 -3.05 22.13
CA ASN A 286 1.62 -2.86 23.54
C ASN A 286 1.74 -1.41 24.06
N LYS A 287 1.97 -0.42 23.18
CA LYS A 287 2.05 1.00 23.54
C LYS A 287 0.65 1.63 23.46
N LYS A 288 0.10 2.10 24.59
CA LYS A 288 -1.25 2.71 24.69
C LYS A 288 -1.39 3.93 23.75
N GLY A 289 -2.57 4.14 23.17
CA GLY A 289 -2.95 5.38 22.47
C GLY A 289 -2.77 5.41 20.95
N LYS A 290 -2.86 4.27 20.25
CA LYS A 290 -2.70 4.19 18.77
C LYS A 290 -3.94 4.70 18.01
N SER A 291 -3.72 5.25 16.82
CA SER A 291 -4.79 5.54 15.86
C SER A 291 -5.40 4.26 15.29
N GLU A 292 -6.63 4.36 14.80
CA GLU A 292 -7.32 3.27 14.09
C GLU A 292 -6.57 2.86 12.81
N GLU A 293 -5.98 3.83 12.11
CA GLU A 293 -5.22 3.62 10.89
C GLU A 293 -3.93 2.81 11.13
N LEU A 294 -3.26 3.01 12.27
CA LEU A 294 -2.08 2.23 12.62
C LEU A 294 -2.46 0.78 12.97
N ILE A 295 -3.55 0.58 13.69
CA ILE A 295 -4.09 -0.76 13.98
C ILE A 295 -4.43 -1.48 12.67
N LYS A 296 -5.09 -0.81 11.72
CA LYS A 296 -5.38 -1.36 10.38
C LYS A 296 -4.11 -1.75 9.63
N ALA A 297 -3.07 -0.91 9.67
CA ALA A 297 -1.80 -1.21 9.02
C ALA A 297 -1.11 -2.46 9.63
N GLU A 298 -1.16 -2.62 10.95
CA GLU A 298 -0.64 -3.82 11.63
C GLU A 298 -1.41 -5.07 11.19
N LEU A 299 -2.74 -5.00 11.15
CA LEU A 299 -3.58 -6.12 10.68
C LEU A 299 -3.28 -6.52 9.25
N ASN A 300 -3.09 -5.54 8.36
CA ASN A 300 -2.72 -5.79 6.98
C ASN A 300 -1.38 -6.53 6.86
N CYS A 301 -0.45 -6.38 7.81
CA CYS A 301 0.77 -7.19 7.84
C CYS A 301 0.49 -8.65 8.20
N TYR A 302 -0.34 -8.90 9.23
CA TYR A 302 -0.75 -10.26 9.58
C TYR A 302 -1.50 -10.94 8.43
N LEU A 303 -2.42 -10.20 7.80
CA LEU A 303 -3.13 -10.63 6.59
C LEU A 303 -2.18 -11.01 5.46
N ALA A 304 -1.25 -10.13 5.13
CA ALA A 304 -0.35 -10.35 4.02
C ALA A 304 0.58 -11.55 4.26
N THR A 305 0.87 -11.85 5.53
CA THR A 305 1.65 -13.04 5.90
C THR A 305 0.95 -14.32 5.46
N ILE A 306 -0.39 -14.34 5.41
CA ILE A 306 -1.17 -15.48 4.89
C ILE A 306 -0.73 -15.82 3.46
N GLU A 307 -0.52 -14.82 2.61
CA GLU A 307 -0.11 -15.06 1.22
C GLU A 307 1.31 -15.64 1.13
N VAL A 308 2.21 -15.23 2.01
CA VAL A 308 3.55 -15.84 2.15
C VAL A 308 3.43 -17.29 2.62
N VAL A 309 2.52 -17.56 3.55
CA VAL A 309 2.28 -18.88 4.14
C VAL A 309 1.62 -19.85 3.17
N LYS A 310 0.63 -19.41 2.36
CA LYS A 310 -0.02 -20.24 1.33
C LYS A 310 0.99 -20.89 0.40
N ASN A 311 2.08 -20.18 0.10
CA ASN A 311 3.15 -20.66 -0.76
C ASN A 311 4.24 -21.45 -0.02
N SER A 312 4.13 -21.55 1.31
CA SER A 312 5.07 -22.28 2.15
C SER A 312 4.61 -23.72 2.39
N VAL A 313 5.54 -24.68 2.34
CA VAL A 313 5.24 -26.11 2.52
C VAL A 313 5.57 -26.55 3.95
N GLY A 314 4.68 -27.29 4.60
CA GLY A 314 4.96 -28.03 5.83
C GLY A 314 4.63 -27.28 7.13
N ASP A 315 5.42 -27.54 8.18
CA ASP A 315 5.14 -27.07 9.54
C ASP A 315 5.24 -25.54 9.71
N PHE A 316 5.99 -24.89 8.82
CA PHE A 316 6.13 -23.42 8.83
C PHE A 316 4.77 -22.73 8.65
N GLY A 317 3.99 -23.14 7.64
CA GLY A 317 2.69 -22.52 7.41
C GLY A 317 1.73 -22.70 8.59
N LYS A 318 1.75 -23.88 9.21
CA LYS A 318 0.90 -24.18 10.38
C LYS A 318 1.20 -23.32 11.60
N GLU A 319 2.48 -23.12 11.93
CA GLU A 319 2.86 -22.33 13.10
C GLU A 319 2.61 -20.83 12.87
N VAL A 320 2.79 -20.33 11.64
CA VAL A 320 2.41 -18.94 11.31
C VAL A 320 0.89 -18.75 11.38
N ASP A 321 0.11 -19.67 10.80
CA ASP A 321 -1.35 -19.65 10.85
C ASP A 321 -1.87 -19.57 12.29
N ALA A 322 -1.33 -20.41 13.19
CA ALA A 322 -1.73 -20.43 14.60
C ALA A 322 -1.49 -19.10 15.31
N LYS A 323 -0.33 -18.45 15.10
CA LYS A 323 -0.03 -17.15 15.71
C LYS A 323 -0.92 -16.03 15.14
N ILE A 324 -1.15 -16.02 13.82
CA ILE A 324 -2.07 -15.04 13.22
C ILE A 324 -3.47 -15.21 13.82
N LEU A 325 -3.97 -16.45 13.93
CA LEU A 325 -5.26 -16.73 14.56
C LEU A 325 -5.32 -16.27 16.01
N GLU A 326 -4.30 -16.58 16.82
CA GLU A 326 -4.22 -16.13 18.21
C GLU A 326 -4.36 -14.61 18.33
N LYS A 327 -3.71 -13.85 17.43
CA LYS A 327 -3.69 -12.39 17.48
C LYS A 327 -4.94 -11.73 16.92
N VAL A 328 -5.52 -12.28 15.84
CA VAL A 328 -6.75 -11.75 15.24
C VAL A 328 -7.96 -12.07 16.11
N VAL A 329 -8.01 -13.28 16.69
CA VAL A 329 -9.15 -13.78 17.47
C VAL A 329 -9.02 -13.42 18.95
N GLY A 330 -7.85 -13.65 19.55
CA GLY A 330 -7.69 -13.58 21.01
C GLY A 330 -7.58 -12.18 21.60
N GLU A 331 -6.68 -11.34 21.07
CA GLU A 331 -6.21 -10.13 21.79
C GLU A 331 -6.92 -8.83 21.41
N ASN A 332 -7.96 -8.88 20.58
CA ASN A 332 -8.26 -7.75 19.71
C ASN A 332 -9.76 -7.33 19.70
N LYS A 333 -10.52 -7.83 20.67
CA LYS A 333 -11.98 -7.69 20.79
C LYS A 333 -12.52 -6.26 20.93
N GLU A 334 -11.72 -5.31 21.39
CA GLU A 334 -12.20 -3.95 21.74
C GLU A 334 -11.72 -2.85 20.79
N TYR A 335 -10.78 -3.12 19.88
CA TYR A 335 -10.01 -2.06 19.21
C TYR A 335 -10.27 -1.90 17.72
N PHE A 336 -10.97 -2.83 17.09
CA PHE A 336 -11.00 -2.85 15.63
C PHE A 336 -11.95 -1.88 14.95
N GLY A 337 -12.89 -1.26 15.68
CA GLY A 337 -13.85 -0.30 15.12
C GLY A 337 -14.79 -0.83 14.02
N ASN A 338 -14.45 -1.96 13.38
CA ASN A 338 -15.12 -2.56 12.23
C ASN A 338 -14.98 -4.10 12.26
N GLU A 339 -15.94 -4.75 12.92
CA GLU A 339 -15.99 -6.20 13.12
C GLU A 339 -15.98 -7.00 11.80
N ILE A 340 -16.49 -6.41 10.71
CA ILE A 340 -16.56 -7.03 9.38
C ILE A 340 -15.16 -7.27 8.81
N GLU A 341 -14.24 -6.31 9.01
CA GLU A 341 -12.88 -6.39 8.49
C GLU A 341 -12.12 -7.52 9.19
N VAL A 342 -12.27 -7.62 10.50
CA VAL A 342 -11.72 -8.71 11.34
C VAL A 342 -12.23 -10.08 10.87
N PHE A 343 -13.52 -10.18 10.56
CA PHE A 343 -14.11 -11.42 10.07
C PHE A 343 -13.57 -11.83 8.70
N LYS A 344 -13.35 -10.87 7.80
CA LYS A 344 -12.66 -11.14 6.51
C LYS A 344 -11.23 -11.59 6.70
N ILE A 345 -10.52 -11.05 7.70
CA ILE A 345 -9.19 -11.51 8.08
C ILE A 345 -9.23 -12.97 8.50
N ILE A 346 -10.11 -13.30 9.44
CA ILE A 346 -10.31 -14.67 9.92
C ILE A 346 -10.64 -15.60 8.74
N GLN A 347 -11.57 -15.22 7.86
CA GLN A 347 -11.87 -15.98 6.64
C GLN A 347 -10.64 -16.26 5.79
N GLY A 348 -9.82 -15.24 5.54
CA GLY A 348 -8.60 -15.35 4.74
C GLY A 348 -7.63 -16.37 5.34
N VAL A 349 -7.40 -16.30 6.65
CA VAL A 349 -6.49 -17.20 7.37
C VAL A 349 -6.97 -18.64 7.26
N TYR A 350 -8.22 -18.92 7.67
CA TYR A 350 -8.74 -20.29 7.62
C TYR A 350 -8.86 -20.83 6.18
N SER A 351 -9.12 -19.98 5.18
CA SER A 351 -9.14 -20.40 3.78
C SER A 351 -7.76 -20.87 3.31
N ALA A 352 -6.72 -20.18 3.75
CA ALA A 352 -5.32 -20.47 3.44
C ALA A 352 -4.78 -21.70 4.17
N CYS A 353 -5.28 -21.96 5.39
CA CYS A 353 -4.89 -23.14 6.17
C CYS A 353 -5.16 -24.43 5.39
N GLY A 354 -4.22 -25.38 5.47
CA GLY A 354 -4.45 -26.78 5.10
C GLY A 354 -5.46 -27.47 6.04
N LYS A 355 -5.52 -28.80 6.02
CA LYS A 355 -6.31 -29.55 7.04
C LYS A 355 -5.74 -29.27 8.43
N MET A 356 -6.61 -28.91 9.37
CA MET A 356 -6.22 -28.42 10.70
C MET A 356 -5.82 -29.54 11.65
N ASP A 357 -4.68 -29.40 12.33
CA ASP A 357 -4.24 -30.27 13.42
C ASP A 357 -4.89 -29.85 14.77
N SER A 358 -4.50 -30.47 15.89
CA SER A 358 -5.19 -30.29 17.17
C SER A 358 -5.17 -28.85 17.71
N ILE A 359 -4.09 -28.11 17.50
CA ILE A 359 -3.94 -26.73 17.99
C ILE A 359 -4.85 -25.79 17.20
N ASN A 360 -4.88 -25.95 15.87
CA ASN A 360 -5.76 -25.17 15.00
C ASN A 360 -7.25 -25.45 15.28
N ASN A 361 -7.59 -26.64 15.77
CA ASN A 361 -8.96 -26.97 16.17
C ASN A 361 -9.40 -26.31 17.50
N GLU A 362 -8.48 -26.07 18.46
CA GLU A 362 -8.78 -25.33 19.69
C GLU A 362 -9.03 -23.85 19.39
N MET A 363 -8.17 -23.23 18.56
CA MET A 363 -8.37 -21.86 18.11
C MET A 363 -9.65 -21.71 17.29
N ALA A 364 -9.96 -22.68 16.42
CA ALA A 364 -11.23 -22.69 15.71
C ALA A 364 -12.43 -22.76 16.65
N ALA A 365 -12.35 -23.50 17.76
CA ALA A 365 -13.42 -23.51 18.76
C ALA A 365 -13.62 -22.12 19.40
N VAL A 366 -12.52 -21.43 19.74
CA VAL A 366 -12.57 -20.06 20.29
C VAL A 366 -13.15 -19.08 19.27
N THR A 367 -12.66 -19.10 18.03
CA THR A 367 -13.16 -18.27 16.93
C THR A 367 -14.65 -18.48 16.71
N LEU A 368 -15.08 -19.74 16.64
CA LEU A 368 -16.48 -20.09 16.40
C LEU A 368 -17.38 -19.62 17.54
N LYS A 369 -16.94 -19.76 18.80
CA LYS A 369 -17.66 -19.23 19.96
C LYS A 369 -17.86 -17.72 19.84
N GLU A 370 -16.82 -16.97 19.50
CA GLU A 370 -16.91 -15.51 19.35
C GLU A 370 -17.81 -15.09 18.19
N LEU A 371 -17.68 -15.76 17.04
CA LEU A 371 -18.58 -15.54 15.91
C LEU A 371 -20.03 -15.80 16.30
N SER A 372 -20.29 -16.81 17.14
CA SER A 372 -21.64 -17.09 17.63
C SER A 372 -22.21 -15.98 18.52
N GLU A 373 -21.39 -15.42 19.43
CA GLU A 373 -21.79 -14.28 20.26
C GLU A 373 -22.13 -13.04 19.40
N LYS A 374 -21.42 -12.86 18.28
CA LYS A 374 -21.67 -11.77 17.32
C LYS A 374 -22.86 -12.04 16.39
N MET A 375 -23.14 -13.29 16.04
CA MET A 375 -24.39 -13.69 15.38
C MET A 375 -25.62 -13.46 16.27
N GLU A 376 -25.46 -13.60 17.59
CA GLU A 376 -26.54 -13.33 18.55
C GLU A 376 -26.85 -11.84 18.67
N ASN A 377 -25.82 -11.01 18.81
CA ASN A 377 -25.93 -9.62 19.29
C ASN A 377 -25.55 -8.53 18.29
N GLY A 378 -25.00 -8.87 17.11
CA GLY A 378 -24.52 -7.92 16.12
C GLY A 378 -25.59 -7.30 15.21
N GLU A 379 -25.20 -6.28 14.45
CA GLU A 379 -26.06 -5.70 13.39
C GLU A 379 -26.11 -6.61 12.15
N ARG A 380 -27.08 -6.37 11.24
CA ARG A 380 -27.34 -7.23 10.07
C ARG A 380 -26.07 -7.55 9.25
N SER A 381 -25.25 -6.54 8.96
CA SER A 381 -24.01 -6.69 8.18
C SER A 381 -22.96 -7.53 8.91
N VAL A 382 -22.81 -7.33 10.21
CA VAL A 382 -21.92 -8.10 11.10
C VAL A 382 -22.35 -9.57 11.16
N ILE A 383 -23.66 -9.83 11.33
CA ILE A 383 -24.22 -11.19 11.36
C ILE A 383 -23.91 -11.92 10.05
N ILE A 384 -24.14 -11.26 8.90
CA ILE A 384 -23.87 -11.81 7.57
C ILE A 384 -22.41 -12.24 7.43
N GLU A 385 -21.48 -11.37 7.80
CA GLU A 385 -20.06 -11.64 7.67
C GLU A 385 -19.59 -12.68 8.70
N ALA A 386 -20.15 -12.67 9.92
CA ALA A 386 -19.88 -13.69 10.94
C ALA A 386 -20.27 -15.10 10.45
N ILE A 387 -21.43 -15.22 9.80
CA ILE A 387 -21.92 -16.47 9.19
C ILE A 387 -20.97 -16.96 8.09
N GLN A 388 -20.60 -16.07 7.17
CA GLN A 388 -19.67 -16.41 6.09
C GLN A 388 -18.32 -16.88 6.66
N THR A 389 -17.86 -16.22 7.72
CA THR A 389 -16.64 -16.59 8.43
C THR A 389 -16.74 -17.96 9.07
N ALA A 390 -17.78 -18.19 9.87
CA ALA A 390 -17.99 -19.46 10.54
C ALA A 390 -18.07 -20.62 9.55
N THR A 391 -18.69 -20.41 8.38
CA THR A 391 -18.74 -21.39 7.29
C THR A 391 -17.33 -21.83 6.86
N VAL A 392 -16.45 -20.86 6.62
CA VAL A 392 -15.06 -21.12 6.21
C VAL A 392 -14.29 -21.88 7.30
N VAL A 393 -14.41 -21.44 8.56
CA VAL A 393 -13.76 -22.09 9.71
C VAL A 393 -14.22 -23.55 9.84
N LEU A 394 -15.54 -23.79 9.79
CA LEU A 394 -16.12 -25.12 9.94
C LEU A 394 -15.75 -26.08 8.81
N ASN A 395 -15.63 -25.59 7.57
CA ASN A 395 -15.18 -26.39 6.44
C ASN A 395 -13.75 -26.92 6.61
N LYS A 396 -12.95 -26.25 7.44
CA LYS A 396 -11.55 -26.61 7.74
C LYS A 396 -11.42 -27.39 9.06
N CYS A 397 -12.42 -27.32 9.93
CA CYS A 397 -12.49 -28.03 11.21
C CYS A 397 -12.74 -29.53 11.04
N GLU A 398 -11.97 -30.34 11.76
CA GLU A 398 -12.22 -31.78 11.88
C GLU A 398 -13.04 -32.14 13.14
N VAL A 399 -13.10 -31.25 14.13
CA VAL A 399 -13.79 -31.50 15.40
C VAL A 399 -15.32 -31.40 15.24
N GLN A 400 -15.99 -32.56 15.34
CA GLN A 400 -17.44 -32.70 15.21
C GLN A 400 -18.23 -31.82 16.19
N ARG A 401 -17.75 -31.75 17.44
CA ARG A 401 -18.38 -30.94 18.51
C ARG A 401 -18.48 -29.46 18.15
N ASN A 402 -17.50 -28.90 17.45
CA ASN A 402 -17.51 -27.50 17.03
C ASN A 402 -18.57 -27.26 15.94
N LYS A 403 -18.77 -28.24 15.05
CA LYS A 403 -19.82 -28.21 14.02
C LYS A 403 -21.21 -28.26 14.62
N GLU A 404 -21.41 -29.11 15.63
CA GLU A 404 -22.68 -29.25 16.34
C GLU A 404 -23.07 -27.97 17.10
N VAL A 405 -22.16 -27.42 17.92
CA VAL A 405 -22.43 -26.21 18.72
C VAL A 405 -22.83 -25.02 17.86
N ILE A 406 -22.15 -24.80 16.73
CA ILE A 406 -22.45 -23.67 15.84
C ILE A 406 -23.70 -23.95 15.00
N GLY A 407 -23.89 -25.18 14.53
CA GLY A 407 -25.10 -25.61 13.85
C GLY A 407 -26.37 -25.36 14.68
N GLU A 408 -26.33 -25.67 15.97
CA GLU A 408 -27.45 -25.41 16.90
C GLU A 408 -27.75 -23.91 17.06
N LEU A 409 -26.72 -23.08 17.25
CA LEU A 409 -26.87 -21.62 17.42
C LEU A 409 -27.45 -20.94 16.17
N ILE A 410 -26.99 -21.38 14.99
CA ILE A 410 -27.49 -20.89 13.70
C ILE A 410 -28.97 -21.25 13.51
N LEU A 411 -29.35 -22.50 13.81
CA LEU A 411 -30.72 -22.97 13.68
C LEU A 411 -31.67 -22.18 14.59
N ASP A 412 -31.30 -22.01 15.87
CA ASP A 412 -32.08 -21.24 16.83
C ASP A 412 -32.32 -19.79 16.37
N LYS A 413 -31.31 -19.13 15.78
CA LYS A 413 -31.45 -17.76 15.26
C LYS A 413 -32.31 -17.71 13.99
N ALA A 414 -32.13 -18.64 13.06
CA ALA A 414 -32.95 -18.73 11.85
C ALA A 414 -34.44 -18.92 12.21
N GLU A 415 -34.73 -19.75 13.21
CA GLU A 415 -36.07 -19.95 13.75
C GLU A 415 -36.63 -18.69 14.42
N LYS A 416 -35.83 -18.01 15.27
CA LYS A 416 -36.23 -16.75 15.92
C LYS A 416 -36.50 -15.63 14.92
N MET A 417 -35.72 -15.51 13.84
CA MET A 417 -35.96 -14.53 12.79
C MET A 417 -37.24 -14.83 12.01
N ARG A 418 -37.46 -16.11 11.65
CA ARG A 418 -38.69 -16.58 11.02
C ARG A 418 -39.91 -16.26 11.89
N ALA A 419 -39.80 -16.46 13.20
CA ALA A 419 -40.86 -16.16 14.17
C ALA A 419 -41.11 -14.64 14.34
N SER A 420 -40.09 -13.80 14.15
CA SER A 420 -40.19 -12.34 14.32
C SER A 420 -40.88 -11.60 13.16
N GLY A 421 -41.23 -12.30 12.07
CA GLY A 421 -41.87 -11.70 10.88
C GLY A 421 -40.97 -10.77 10.06
N ARG A 422 -39.73 -10.51 10.51
CA ARG A 422 -38.67 -9.88 9.70
C ARG A 422 -38.13 -10.93 8.73
N ASN A 423 -38.91 -11.23 7.71
CA ASN A 423 -38.48 -12.08 6.61
C ASN A 423 -37.41 -11.31 5.82
N ASP A 424 -36.15 -11.46 6.20
CA ASP A 424 -34.99 -11.05 5.41
C ASP A 424 -34.58 -12.25 4.55
N PRO A 425 -35.03 -12.31 3.29
CA PRO A 425 -34.87 -13.49 2.44
C PRO A 425 -33.39 -13.73 2.11
N GLU A 426 -32.58 -12.67 2.09
CA GLU A 426 -31.16 -12.72 1.79
C GLU A 426 -30.38 -13.32 2.95
N LEU A 427 -30.71 -12.94 4.19
CA LEU A 427 -30.11 -13.51 5.37
C LEU A 427 -30.52 -14.98 5.57
N ALA A 428 -31.80 -15.31 5.35
CA ALA A 428 -32.29 -16.69 5.35
C ALA A 428 -31.58 -17.55 4.28
N LYS A 429 -31.34 -16.99 3.09
CA LYS A 429 -30.58 -17.65 2.02
C LYS A 429 -29.12 -17.92 2.42
N LYS A 430 -28.43 -16.95 3.01
CA LYS A 430 -27.04 -17.14 3.50
C LYS A 430 -26.94 -18.20 4.60
N TYR A 431 -27.92 -18.23 5.52
CA TYR A 431 -28.01 -19.31 6.51
C TYR A 431 -28.18 -20.69 5.84
N MET A 432 -29.02 -20.80 4.80
CA MET A 432 -29.20 -22.04 4.05
C MET A 432 -27.93 -22.48 3.30
N GLU A 433 -27.22 -21.56 2.66
CA GLU A 433 -25.96 -21.85 1.94
C GLU A 433 -24.89 -22.42 2.87
N MET A 434 -24.73 -21.86 4.07
CA MET A 434 -23.82 -22.38 5.09
C MET A 434 -24.21 -23.78 5.55
N MET A 435 -25.48 -24.00 5.89
CA MET A 435 -25.97 -25.32 6.35
C MET A 435 -25.81 -26.39 5.27
N LEU A 436 -26.04 -26.06 4.00
CA LEU A 436 -25.81 -26.96 2.87
C LEU A 436 -24.32 -27.27 2.69
N GLY A 437 -23.44 -26.27 2.83
CA GLY A 437 -21.98 -26.46 2.78
C GLY A 437 -21.46 -27.41 3.87
N LEU A 438 -22.00 -27.31 5.09
CA LEU A 438 -21.69 -28.23 6.19
C LEU A 438 -22.13 -29.67 5.89
N VAL A 439 -23.31 -29.85 5.27
CA VAL A 439 -23.87 -31.15 4.91
C VAL A 439 -23.18 -31.80 3.71
N GLU A 440 -22.75 -31.02 2.71
CA GLU A 440 -22.06 -31.54 1.51
C GLU A 440 -20.63 -32.02 1.81
N ASN A 441 -19.89 -31.33 2.70
CA ASN A 441 -18.56 -31.76 3.16
C ASN A 441 -18.61 -33.06 3.99
N GLU A 442 -19.71 -33.31 4.68
CA GLU A 442 -19.91 -34.54 5.46
C GLU A 442 -20.30 -35.75 4.61
N LYS A 443 -21.10 -35.57 3.55
CA LYS A 443 -21.37 -36.65 2.58
C LYS A 443 -20.11 -37.15 1.87
N ALA A 444 -19.10 -36.29 1.71
CA ALA A 444 -17.81 -36.66 1.15
C ALA A 444 -16.89 -37.41 2.13
N THR A 445 -17.11 -37.26 3.45
CA THR A 445 -16.28 -37.86 4.52
C THR A 445 -16.95 -39.01 5.27
N GLY A 446 -18.24 -39.27 5.02
CA GLY A 446 -18.96 -40.44 5.52
C GLY A 446 -19.45 -40.34 6.97
N ASN A 447 -19.29 -39.19 7.62
CA ASN A 447 -19.81 -38.93 8.97
C ASN A 447 -21.08 -38.07 8.87
N CYS A 448 -22.08 -38.38 9.70
CA CYS A 448 -23.32 -37.60 9.83
C CYS A 448 -23.23 -36.64 11.03
N ILE A 449 -23.71 -35.40 10.91
CA ILE A 449 -23.92 -34.49 12.04
C ILE A 449 -24.86 -35.19 13.02
N GLY A 450 -24.34 -35.47 14.22
CA GLY A 450 -25.09 -36.06 15.31
C GLY A 450 -26.28 -35.19 15.69
N SER A 451 -27.41 -35.86 15.98
CA SER A 451 -28.74 -35.30 16.28
C SER A 451 -29.49 -34.63 15.11
N GLY A 452 -29.70 -35.36 14.02
CA GLY A 452 -30.96 -35.23 13.28
C GLY A 452 -31.12 -33.98 12.39
N ILE A 453 -30.04 -33.29 12.04
CA ILE A 453 -30.09 -32.24 11.01
C ILE A 453 -30.16 -32.91 9.62
N CYS A 454 -31.36 -33.35 9.25
CA CYS A 454 -31.68 -33.63 7.85
C CYS A 454 -32.10 -32.31 7.20
N VAL A 455 -31.16 -31.58 6.59
CA VAL A 455 -31.53 -30.54 5.62
C VAL A 455 -32.10 -31.25 4.38
N ARG A 456 -33.39 -31.60 4.42
CA ARG A 456 -34.08 -32.01 3.20
C ARG A 456 -34.18 -30.78 2.31
N LYS A 457 -33.60 -30.86 1.11
CA LYS A 457 -33.74 -29.86 0.04
C LYS A 457 -35.21 -29.46 -0.20
N ASP A 458 -36.15 -30.32 0.17
CA ASP A 458 -37.56 -30.20 -0.17
C ASP A 458 -38.41 -29.53 0.94
N GLU A 459 -37.89 -29.39 2.17
CA GLU A 459 -38.67 -28.85 3.31
C GLU A 459 -38.61 -27.31 3.43
N PHE A 460 -37.83 -26.63 2.58
CA PHE A 460 -37.75 -25.17 2.52
C PHE A 460 -38.10 -24.55 1.15
N VAL A 461 -38.43 -25.38 0.15
CA VAL A 461 -38.88 -24.90 -1.18
C VAL A 461 -40.34 -24.41 -1.15
N GLY A 462 -41.00 -24.45 0.01
CA GLY A 462 -42.30 -23.83 0.25
C GLY A 462 -42.19 -22.47 0.94
N CYS A 463 -41.69 -21.44 0.27
CA CYS A 463 -41.91 -20.02 0.61
C CYS A 463 -42.14 -19.22 -0.66
#